data_AF-A0A945Z445-F1
#
_entry.id   AF-A0A945Z445-F1
#
_cell.length_a   1.000
_cell.length_b   1.000
_cell.length_c   1.000
_cell.angle_alpha   90.00
_cell.angle_beta   90.00
_cell.angle_gamma   90.00
#
_symmetry.space_group_name_H-M   'P 1'
#
loop_
_entity.id
_entity.type
_entity.pdbx_description
1 polymer ?
#
loop_
_entity_poly.entity_id
_entity_poly.type
_entity_poly.pdbx_seq_one_letter_code
_entity_poly.pdbx_strand_id
1 'polypeptide(L)'
;MTTTPTNQKIKRKRKPSKSKKARKNYYFTSVHEDAIIEYVQTESPRRKTELYINFIQPAFDEMVDKIVFTYKFTNLPNIDSLREECKIWLITILDKYDSSKGTKAFSYFSVITKNWFIHKVKQQQKRQRREINYSSIPKHYEEQFLSTNESYLSKRVEREFWTSFHCEMQSWDVNLM
;
A
#
# COMPACT_ATOMS: atom_id res chain seq x y z
N MET A 1 69.98 -56.92 4.78
CA MET A 1 68.53 -56.94 5.08
C MET A 1 68.07 -55.50 5.20
N THR A 2 67.34 -55.03 4.19
CA THR A 2 66.93 -53.64 3.99
C THR A 2 65.56 -53.38 4.59
N THR A 3 65.42 -52.41 5.48
CA THR A 3 64.11 -51.86 5.88
C THR A 3 64.10 -50.35 5.66
N THR A 4 63.45 -49.93 4.57
CA THR A 4 63.02 -48.55 4.30
C THR A 4 61.86 -48.15 5.22
N PRO A 5 61.85 -46.94 5.79
CA PRO A 5 60.72 -46.45 6.58
C PRO A 5 59.60 -45.89 5.68
N THR A 6 58.37 -46.26 6.04
CA THR A 6 57.11 -45.97 5.35
C THR A 6 56.73 -44.49 5.42
N ASN A 7 56.60 -43.83 4.27
CA ASN A 7 56.22 -42.41 4.13
C ASN A 7 54.68 -42.25 4.23
N GLN A 8 54.19 -41.80 5.39
CA GLN A 8 52.77 -41.46 5.59
C GLN A 8 52.46 -40.04 5.04
N LYS A 9 51.73 -39.97 3.93
CA LYS A 9 51.19 -38.72 3.38
C LYS A 9 50.09 -38.14 4.28
N ILE A 10 50.41 -37.07 5.00
CA ILE A 10 49.43 -36.24 5.72
C ILE A 10 48.59 -35.46 4.70
N LYS A 11 47.33 -35.87 4.50
CA LYS A 11 46.33 -35.14 3.70
C LYS A 11 45.95 -33.83 4.41
N ARG A 12 46.53 -32.70 3.99
CA ARG A 12 46.13 -31.36 4.44
C ARG A 12 44.70 -31.06 3.97
N LYS A 13 43.73 -31.04 4.90
CA LYS A 13 42.35 -30.59 4.66
C LYS A 13 42.37 -29.11 4.22
N ARG A 14 41.90 -28.84 3.00
CA ARG A 14 41.72 -27.48 2.46
C ARG A 14 40.62 -26.77 3.27
N LYS A 15 40.94 -25.60 3.84
CA LYS A 15 39.95 -24.74 4.51
C LYS A 15 38.91 -24.25 3.47
N PRO A 16 37.61 -24.18 3.82
CA PRO A 16 36.59 -23.70 2.90
C PRO A 16 36.85 -22.22 2.56
N SER A 17 36.87 -21.92 1.26
CA SER A 17 36.95 -20.56 0.73
C SER A 17 35.73 -19.76 1.22
N LYS A 18 35.96 -18.66 1.95
CA LYS A 18 34.89 -17.71 2.30
C LYS A 18 34.41 -17.08 0.99
N SER A 19 33.25 -17.51 0.51
CA SER A 19 32.56 -16.87 -0.61
C SER A 19 32.46 -15.36 -0.35
N LYS A 20 33.03 -14.54 -1.24
CA LYS A 20 32.90 -13.09 -1.18
C LYS A 20 31.42 -12.76 -1.31
N LYS A 21 30.80 -12.26 -0.24
CA LYS A 21 29.41 -11.80 -0.27
C LYS A 21 29.23 -10.85 -1.46
N ALA A 22 28.26 -11.16 -2.33
CA ALA A 22 27.93 -10.33 -3.48
C ALA A 22 27.72 -8.89 -3.01
N ARG A 23 28.32 -7.92 -3.72
CA ARG A 23 28.10 -6.50 -3.42
C ARG A 23 26.62 -6.19 -3.63
N LYS A 24 25.98 -5.56 -2.64
CA LYS A 24 24.60 -5.07 -2.80
C LYS A 24 24.62 -3.96 -3.84
N ASN A 25 23.83 -4.10 -4.90
CA ASN A 25 23.57 -3.03 -5.86
C ASN A 25 22.68 -2.00 -5.17
N TYR A 26 23.28 -0.87 -4.77
CA TYR A 26 22.55 0.27 -4.21
C TYR A 26 22.15 1.20 -5.34
N TYR A 27 20.88 1.58 -5.37
CA TYR A 27 20.34 2.54 -6.33
C TYR A 27 20.69 3.99 -5.98
N PHE A 28 21.11 4.22 -4.73
CA PHE A 28 21.53 5.52 -4.23
C PHE A 28 22.96 5.40 -3.70
N THR A 29 23.88 6.15 -4.30
CA THR A 29 25.32 6.10 -4.00
C THR A 29 25.85 7.50 -3.71
N SER A 30 27.12 7.61 -3.27
CA SER A 30 27.76 8.91 -3.02
C SER A 30 27.65 9.86 -4.21
N VAL A 31 27.76 9.34 -5.44
CA VAL A 31 27.65 10.12 -6.69
C VAL A 31 26.33 10.89 -6.76
N HIS A 32 25.25 10.28 -6.27
CA HIS A 32 23.92 10.90 -6.26
C HIS A 32 23.80 11.95 -5.16
N GLU A 33 24.44 11.74 -4.00
CA GLU A 33 24.51 12.75 -2.94
C GLU A 33 25.26 14.00 -3.43
N ASP A 34 26.40 13.79 -4.08
CA ASP A 34 27.23 14.87 -4.62
C ASP A 34 26.48 15.64 -5.72
N ALA A 35 25.77 14.93 -6.61
CA ALA A 35 24.94 15.55 -7.66
C ALA A 35 23.80 16.40 -7.09
N ILE A 36 23.19 16.01 -5.97
CA ILE A 36 22.13 16.79 -5.29
C ILE A 36 22.74 18.06 -4.68
N ILE A 37 23.93 17.96 -4.07
CA ILE A 37 24.62 19.13 -3.51
C ILE A 37 24.99 20.10 -4.62
N GLU A 38 25.54 19.61 -5.73
CA GLU A 38 25.87 20.41 -6.91
C GLU A 38 24.61 21.06 -7.51
N TYR A 39 23.50 20.34 -7.56
CA TYR A 39 22.21 20.86 -8.05
C TYR A 39 21.72 22.05 -7.22
N VAL A 40 21.84 21.98 -5.89
CA VAL A 40 21.41 23.07 -4.99
C VAL A 40 22.36 24.27 -5.09
N GLN A 41 23.66 24.04 -5.24
CA GLN A 41 24.68 25.09 -5.33
C GLN A 41 24.69 25.82 -6.67
N THR A 42 24.28 25.14 -7.75
CA THR A 42 24.36 25.69 -9.10
C THR A 42 23.18 26.62 -9.40
N GLU A 43 23.43 27.82 -9.90
CA GLU A 43 22.37 28.75 -10.33
C GLU A 43 21.93 28.54 -11.79
N SER A 44 22.79 27.95 -12.62
CA SER A 44 22.53 27.75 -14.05
C SER A 44 21.43 26.70 -14.29
N PRO A 45 20.30 27.07 -14.94
CA PRO A 45 19.20 26.13 -15.21
C PRO A 45 19.63 24.95 -16.08
N ARG A 46 20.51 25.17 -17.06
CA ARG A 46 21.01 24.10 -17.96
C ARG A 46 21.73 23.02 -17.17
N ARG A 47 22.62 23.43 -16.27
CA ARG A 47 23.39 22.49 -15.45
C ARG A 47 22.51 21.74 -14.46
N LYS A 48 21.53 22.43 -13.85
CA LYS A 48 20.49 21.78 -13.03
C LYS A 48 19.75 20.69 -13.80
N THR A 49 19.33 20.98 -15.03
CA THR A 49 18.63 20.00 -15.88
C THR A 49 19.52 18.80 -16.20
N GLU A 50 20.80 19.01 -16.55
CA GLU A 50 21.74 17.91 -16.80
C GLU A 50 21.94 17.00 -15.58
N LEU A 51 22.15 17.59 -14.40
CA LEU A 51 22.32 16.84 -13.16
C LEU A 51 21.05 16.05 -12.81
N TYR A 52 19.89 16.68 -13.03
CA TYR A 52 18.62 16.06 -12.75
C TYR A 52 18.36 14.84 -13.64
N ILE A 53 18.45 15.00 -14.97
CA ILE A 53 18.14 13.93 -15.93
C ILE A 53 19.10 12.75 -15.79
N ASN A 54 20.40 13.02 -15.66
CA ASN A 54 21.40 11.96 -15.73
C ASN A 54 21.59 11.20 -14.41
N PHE A 55 21.46 11.89 -13.28
CA PHE A 55 21.81 11.31 -11.97
C PHE A 55 20.59 11.23 -11.04
N ILE A 56 19.89 12.35 -10.82
CA ILE A 56 18.92 12.43 -9.72
C ILE A 56 17.62 11.72 -10.06
N GLN A 57 17.08 11.94 -11.26
CA GLN A 57 15.82 11.36 -11.72
C GLN A 57 15.80 9.82 -11.65
N PRO A 58 16.75 9.08 -12.24
CA PRO A 58 16.71 7.62 -12.18
C PRO A 58 16.82 7.09 -10.75
N ALA A 59 17.62 7.74 -9.89
CA ALA A 59 17.76 7.35 -8.49
C ALA A 59 16.47 7.59 -7.69
N PHE A 60 15.77 8.70 -7.94
CA PHE A 60 14.48 8.99 -7.30
C PHE A 60 13.36 8.06 -7.78
N ASP A 61 13.34 7.72 -9.07
CA ASP A 61 12.37 6.77 -9.61
C ASP A 61 12.50 5.40 -8.92
N GLU A 62 13.72 4.87 -8.83
CA GLU A 62 13.96 3.61 -8.12
C GLU A 62 13.62 3.72 -6.63
N MET A 63 13.97 4.84 -5.98
CA MET A 63 13.67 5.06 -4.56
C MET A 63 12.17 5.05 -4.27
N VAL A 64 11.38 5.80 -5.06
CA VAL A 64 9.92 5.87 -4.91
C VAL A 64 9.30 4.49 -5.09
N ASP A 65 9.74 3.75 -6.10
CA ASP A 65 9.25 2.39 -6.36
C ASP A 65 9.55 1.42 -5.22
N LYS A 66 10.77 1.47 -4.66
CA LYS A 66 11.13 0.66 -3.49
C LYS A 66 10.29 1.03 -2.27
N ILE A 67 10.03 2.31 -2.03
CA ILE A 67 9.19 2.75 -0.90
C ILE A 67 7.75 2.26 -1.08
N VAL A 68 7.17 2.43 -2.27
CA VAL A 68 5.81 1.97 -2.59
C VAL A 68 5.65 0.47 -2.36
N PHE A 69 6.62 -0.31 -2.83
CA PHE A 69 6.62 -1.76 -2.66
C PHE A 69 6.80 -2.17 -1.18
N THR A 70 7.74 -1.54 -0.47
CA THR A 70 8.04 -1.88 0.93
C THR A 70 6.86 -1.64 1.86
N TYR A 71 6.15 -0.52 1.67
CA TYR A 71 4.99 -0.16 2.48
C TYR A 71 3.66 -0.72 1.95
N LYS A 72 3.69 -1.55 0.90
CA LYS A 72 2.52 -2.18 0.27
C LYS A 72 1.45 -1.16 -0.16
N PHE A 73 1.87 0.01 -0.65
CA PHE A 73 0.94 1.02 -1.19
C PHE A 73 0.32 0.59 -2.52
N THR A 74 0.78 -0.51 -3.12
CA THR A 74 0.23 -1.12 -4.34
C THR A 74 -1.23 -1.56 -4.22
N ASN A 75 -1.74 -1.75 -3.01
CA ASN A 75 -3.14 -2.16 -2.79
C ASN A 75 -4.13 -0.98 -2.91
N LEU A 76 -3.63 0.26 -3.06
CA LEU A 76 -4.47 1.43 -3.22
C LEU A 76 -4.90 1.61 -4.67
N PRO A 77 -6.17 2.01 -4.93
CA PRO A 77 -6.58 2.40 -6.26
C PRO A 77 -5.76 3.62 -6.72
N ASN A 78 -5.38 3.68 -7.99
CA ASN A 78 -4.60 4.76 -8.62
C ASN A 78 -3.15 4.93 -8.10
N ILE A 79 -2.47 3.84 -7.74
CA ILE A 79 -1.08 3.92 -7.27
C ILE A 79 -0.10 4.52 -8.31
N ASP A 80 -0.30 4.26 -9.60
CA ASP A 80 0.60 4.77 -10.64
C ASP A 80 0.50 6.29 -10.77
N SER A 81 -0.69 6.86 -10.70
CA SER A 81 -0.87 8.31 -10.66
C SER A 81 -0.21 8.93 -9.43
N LEU A 82 -0.32 8.28 -8.26
CA LEU A 82 0.33 8.75 -7.02
C LEU A 82 1.86 8.67 -7.10
N ARG A 83 2.42 7.67 -7.79
CA ARG A 83 3.86 7.55 -8.04
C ARG A 83 4.37 8.72 -8.87
N GLU A 84 3.71 9.00 -9.99
CA GLU A 84 4.09 10.12 -10.88
C GLU A 84 3.92 11.48 -10.18
N GLU A 85 2.83 11.67 -9.43
CA GLU A 85 2.64 12.89 -8.63
C GLU A 85 3.76 13.07 -7.57
N CYS A 86 4.20 11.97 -6.94
CA CYS A 86 5.28 12.00 -5.96
C CYS A 86 6.62 12.40 -6.59
N LYS A 87 6.93 11.88 -7.79
CA LYS A 87 8.15 12.22 -8.53
C LYS A 87 8.19 13.71 -8.86
N ILE A 88 7.08 14.26 -9.36
CA ILE A 88 6.96 15.70 -9.64
C ILE A 88 7.12 16.52 -8.37
N TRP A 89 6.49 16.10 -7.27
CA TRP A 89 6.60 16.77 -5.98
C TRP A 89 8.04 16.77 -5.45
N LEU A 90 8.79 15.67 -5.62
CA LEU A 90 10.20 15.59 -5.21
C LEU A 90 11.08 16.64 -5.89
N ILE A 91 10.81 16.97 -7.16
CA ILE A 91 11.52 18.04 -7.88
C ILE A 91 11.38 19.36 -7.13
N THR A 92 10.17 19.69 -6.68
CA THR A 92 9.91 20.96 -5.97
C THR A 92 10.54 21.05 -4.59
N ILE A 93 10.81 19.90 -3.96
CA ILE A 93 11.45 19.85 -2.64
C ILE A 93 12.97 19.81 -2.78
N LEU A 94 13.50 19.42 -3.95
CA LEU A 94 14.93 19.25 -4.18
C LEU A 94 15.73 20.51 -3.83
N ASP A 95 15.26 21.69 -4.25
CA ASP A 95 15.89 22.98 -3.95
C ASP A 95 15.88 23.35 -2.44
N LYS A 96 15.09 22.66 -1.61
CA LYS A 96 15.02 22.89 -0.15
C LYS A 96 16.00 22.05 0.66
N TYR A 97 16.75 21.17 -0.01
CA TYR A 97 17.73 20.33 0.66
C TYR A 97 18.93 21.15 1.14
N ASP A 98 19.39 20.87 2.35
CA ASP A 98 20.49 21.59 2.99
C ASP A 98 21.44 20.58 3.63
N SER A 99 22.67 20.52 3.10
CA SER A 99 23.71 19.61 3.56
C SER A 99 24.31 20.01 4.91
N SER A 100 24.12 21.24 5.38
CA SER A 100 24.68 21.73 6.66
C SER A 100 24.07 21.02 7.87
N LYS A 101 22.87 20.46 7.70
CA LYS A 101 22.12 19.74 8.75
C LYS A 101 22.72 18.37 9.10
N GLY A 102 23.75 17.93 8.38
CA GLY A 102 24.44 16.65 8.62
C GLY A 102 23.61 15.40 8.30
N THR A 103 22.42 15.57 7.72
CA THR A 103 21.59 14.46 7.26
C THR A 103 21.97 14.10 5.82
N LYS A 104 22.13 12.80 5.56
CA LYS A 104 22.35 12.32 4.19
C LYS A 104 21.13 12.59 3.33
N ALA A 105 21.35 13.00 2.07
CA ALA A 105 20.28 13.27 1.12
C ALA A 105 19.31 12.07 1.02
N PHE A 106 19.83 10.85 0.92
CA PHE A 106 19.01 9.64 0.87
C PHE A 106 18.03 9.53 2.05
N SER A 107 18.54 9.72 3.26
CA SER A 107 17.75 9.59 4.49
C SER A 107 16.68 10.68 4.55
N TYR A 108 17.04 11.90 4.15
CA TYR A 108 16.10 13.02 4.10
C TYR A 108 14.95 12.74 3.12
N PHE A 109 15.28 12.44 1.85
CA PHE A 109 14.29 12.21 0.81
C PHE A 109 13.42 10.98 1.10
N SER A 110 14.00 9.88 1.58
CA SER A 110 13.24 8.67 1.93
C SER A 110 12.17 8.92 3.00
N VAL A 111 12.52 9.71 4.04
CA VAL A 111 11.60 10.00 5.15
C VAL A 111 10.44 10.87 4.68
N ILE A 112 10.73 11.93 3.91
CA ILE A 112 9.69 12.84 3.44
C ILE A 112 8.78 12.17 2.40
N THR A 113 9.33 11.34 1.50
CA THR A 113 8.56 10.58 0.50
C THR A 113 7.56 9.67 1.19
N LYS A 114 8.01 8.89 2.19
CA LYS A 114 7.13 8.04 2.99
C LYS A 114 6.01 8.86 3.66
N ASN A 115 6.38 9.97 4.31
CA ASN A 115 5.41 10.81 5.03
C ASN A 115 4.38 11.44 4.07
N TRP A 116 4.80 11.80 2.86
CA TRP A 116 3.92 12.29 1.81
C TRP A 116 2.87 11.24 1.41
N PHE A 117 3.28 10.00 1.16
CA PHE A 117 2.34 8.91 0.86
C PHE A 117 1.37 8.65 2.02
N ILE A 118 1.88 8.60 3.26
CA ILE A 118 1.03 8.42 4.44
C ILE A 118 -0.01 9.54 4.53
N HIS A 119 0.38 10.79 4.26
CA HIS A 119 -0.54 11.92 4.26
C HIS A 119 -1.60 11.80 3.16
N LYS A 120 -1.21 11.46 1.93
CA LYS A 120 -2.15 11.23 0.82
C LYS A 120 -3.17 10.14 1.15
N VAL A 121 -2.73 9.01 1.71
CA VAL A 121 -3.61 7.91 2.13
C VAL A 121 -4.58 8.38 3.22
N LYS A 122 -4.10 9.09 4.24
CA LYS A 122 -4.95 9.65 5.30
C LYS A 122 -6.00 10.63 4.76
N GLN A 123 -5.62 11.49 3.82
CA GLN A 123 -6.55 12.42 3.17
C GLN A 123 -7.62 11.68 2.37
N GLN A 124 -7.24 10.66 1.60
CA GLN A 124 -8.17 9.80 0.86
C GLN A 124 -9.14 9.07 1.80
N GLN A 125 -8.65 8.49 2.89
CA GLN A 125 -9.52 7.85 3.90
C GLN A 125 -10.48 8.86 4.55
N LYS A 126 -10.01 10.06 4.88
CA LYS A 126 -10.87 11.12 5.44
C LYS A 126 -11.93 11.57 4.44
N ARG A 127 -11.57 11.65 3.15
CA ARG A 127 -12.49 11.94 2.05
C ARG A 127 -13.57 10.87 1.93
N GLN A 128 -13.19 9.60 1.87
CA GLN A 128 -14.12 8.46 1.81
C GLN A 128 -15.06 8.37 3.02
N ARG A 129 -14.64 8.82 4.21
CA ARG A 129 -15.52 8.88 5.39
C ARG A 129 -16.55 10.02 5.33
N ARG A 130 -16.24 11.11 4.63
CA ARG A 130 -17.13 12.29 4.50
C ARG A 130 -18.06 12.17 3.31
N GLU A 131 -17.58 11.55 2.23
CA GLU A 131 -18.30 11.41 0.98
C GLU A 131 -18.90 10.00 0.90
N ILE A 132 -20.23 9.93 0.85
CA ILE A 132 -20.95 8.68 0.59
C ILE A 132 -21.21 8.63 -0.91
N ASN A 133 -20.80 7.55 -1.58
CA ASN A 133 -21.08 7.41 -3.01
C ASN A 133 -22.60 7.30 -3.21
N TYR A 134 -23.19 8.14 -4.06
CA TYR A 134 -24.64 8.12 -4.32
C TYR A 134 -25.11 6.73 -4.78
N SER A 135 -24.32 6.04 -5.60
CA SER A 135 -24.60 4.65 -6.04
C SER A 135 -24.58 3.61 -4.92
N SER A 136 -24.06 3.93 -3.72
CA SER A 136 -24.06 3.01 -2.56
C SER A 136 -25.26 3.21 -1.62
N ILE A 137 -26.03 4.27 -1.83
CA ILE A 137 -27.27 4.59 -1.11
C ILE A 137 -28.46 3.64 -1.46
N PRO A 138 -28.63 3.12 -2.70
CA PRO A 138 -29.88 2.46 -3.08
C PRO A 138 -30.16 1.17 -2.31
N LYS A 139 -29.17 0.33 -2.00
CA LYS A 139 -29.44 -1.03 -1.48
C LYS A 139 -30.19 -1.04 -0.14
N HIS A 140 -29.80 -0.22 0.82
CA HIS A 140 -30.44 -0.19 2.13
C HIS A 140 -31.83 0.47 2.09
N TYR A 141 -32.01 1.50 1.25
CA TYR A 141 -33.30 2.17 1.11
C TYR A 141 -34.27 1.34 0.25
N GLU A 142 -33.82 0.74 -0.85
CA GLU A 142 -34.61 -0.18 -1.67
C GLU A 142 -35.08 -1.38 -0.85
N GLU A 143 -34.22 -1.99 -0.02
CA GLU A 143 -34.63 -3.09 0.87
C GLU A 143 -35.75 -2.70 1.85
N GLN A 144 -35.74 -1.46 2.38
CA GLN A 144 -36.80 -0.95 3.25
C GLN A 144 -38.13 -0.71 2.52
N PHE A 145 -38.11 -0.39 1.23
CA PHE A 145 -39.32 -0.11 0.44
C PHE A 145 -39.81 -1.29 -0.42
N LEU A 146 -39.00 -2.33 -0.59
CA LEU A 146 -39.36 -3.57 -1.31
C LEU A 146 -40.22 -4.52 -0.46
N SER A 147 -40.07 -4.48 0.87
CA SER A 147 -40.98 -5.17 1.79
C SER A 147 -42.23 -4.32 1.99
N THR A 148 -43.22 -4.47 1.12
CA THR A 148 -44.59 -4.10 1.50
C THR A 148 -44.96 -5.01 2.66
N ASN A 149 -44.99 -4.46 3.88
CA ASN A 149 -45.23 -5.20 5.14
C ASN A 149 -46.59 -5.91 5.22
N GLU A 150 -47.42 -5.86 4.17
CA GLU A 150 -48.60 -6.71 4.04
C GLU A 150 -48.72 -7.30 2.63
N SER A 151 -48.23 -8.53 2.48
CA SER A 151 -48.53 -9.37 1.33
C SER A 151 -50.00 -9.81 1.35
N TYR A 152 -50.61 -10.01 0.17
CA TYR A 152 -51.92 -10.67 0.03
C TYR A 152 -51.99 -11.99 0.80
N LEU A 153 -50.86 -12.73 0.86
CA LEU A 153 -50.74 -13.96 1.62
C LEU A 153 -50.99 -13.75 3.11
N SER A 154 -50.42 -12.69 3.70
CA SER A 154 -50.62 -12.38 5.13
C SER A 154 -52.08 -12.10 5.44
N LYS A 155 -52.74 -11.28 4.62
CA LYS A 155 -54.18 -10.96 4.75
C LYS A 155 -55.08 -12.19 4.58
N ARG A 156 -54.69 -13.09 3.68
CA ARG A 156 -55.45 -14.32 3.41
C ARG A 156 -55.30 -15.31 4.56
N VAL A 157 -54.08 -15.53 5.05
CA VAL A 157 -53.80 -16.40 6.20
C VAL A 157 -54.54 -15.91 7.44
N GLU A 158 -54.51 -14.61 7.72
CA GLU A 158 -55.25 -14.03 8.84
C GLU A 158 -56.76 -14.28 8.71
N ARG A 159 -57.34 -14.08 7.52
CA ARG A 159 -58.76 -14.35 7.28
C ARG A 159 -59.11 -15.82 7.46
N GLU A 160 -58.31 -16.73 6.89
CA GLU A 160 -58.50 -18.17 7.01
C GLU A 160 -58.37 -18.63 8.47
N PHE A 161 -57.42 -18.06 9.22
CA PHE A 161 -57.26 -18.29 10.66
C PHE A 161 -58.52 -17.87 11.44
N TRP A 162 -58.98 -16.63 11.28
CA TRP A 162 -60.17 -16.15 12.01
C TRP A 162 -61.43 -16.92 11.64
N THR A 163 -61.59 -17.31 10.37
CA THR A 163 -62.74 -18.11 9.92
C THR A 163 -62.74 -19.49 10.57
N SER A 164 -61.59 -20.16 10.58
CA SER A 164 -61.43 -21.48 11.20
C SER A 164 -61.62 -21.40 12.71
N PHE A 165 -61.02 -20.40 13.34
CA PHE A 165 -61.12 -20.13 14.78
C PHE A 165 -62.58 -19.89 15.21
N HIS A 166 -63.32 -19.05 14.49
CA HIS A 166 -64.74 -18.80 14.82
C HIS A 166 -65.62 -20.03 14.62
N CYS A 167 -65.34 -20.85 13.60
CA CYS A 167 -66.08 -22.10 13.36
C CYS A 167 -65.84 -23.11 14.48
N GLU A 168 -64.59 -23.25 14.94
CA GLU A 168 -64.22 -24.16 16.02
C GLU A 168 -64.81 -23.70 17.36
N MET A 169 -64.74 -22.40 17.67
CA MET A 169 -65.39 -21.81 18.85
C MET A 169 -66.90 -22.05 18.87
N GLN A 170 -67.59 -21.86 17.73
CA GLN A 170 -69.02 -22.17 17.61
C GLN A 170 -69.31 -23.67 17.80
N SER A 171 -68.42 -24.55 17.36
CA SER A 171 -68.56 -26.00 17.57
C SER A 171 -68.39 -26.41 19.03
N TRP A 172 -67.62 -25.65 19.82
CA TRP A 172 -67.39 -25.92 21.24
C TRP A 172 -68.60 -25.55 22.11
N ASP A 173 -69.40 -24.57 21.68
CA ASP A 173 -70.65 -24.20 22.37
C ASP A 173 -71.74 -25.30 22.30
N VAL A 174 -71.63 -26.24 21.36
CA VAL A 174 -72.64 -27.31 21.18
C VAL A 174 -72.47 -28.48 22.16
N ASN A 175 -71.39 -28.50 22.96
CA ASN A 175 -71.14 -29.53 23.97
C ASN A 175 -71.57 -29.13 25.39
N LEU A 176 -72.36 -28.06 25.55
CA LEU A 176 -72.85 -27.58 26.86
C LEU A 176 -74.36 -27.74 27.08
N MET A 177 -75.00 -28.73 26.44
CA MET A 177 -76.33 -29.23 26.80
C MET A 177 -76.33 -30.74 27.00
#